data_AF-L8TLE5-F1
#
_entry.id   AF-L8TLE5-F1
#
_cell.length_a   1.000
_cell.length_b   1.000
_cell.length_c   1.000
_cell.angle_alpha   90.00
_cell.angle_beta   90.00
_cell.angle_gamma   90.00
#
_symmetry.space_group_name_H-M   'P 1'
#
loop_
_entity.id
_entity.type
_entity.pdbx_description
1 polymer ?
#
loop_
_entity_poly.entity_id
_entity_poly.type
_entity_poly.pdbx_seq_one_letter_code
_entity_poly.pdbx_strand_id
1 'polypeptide(L)'
;MNPSRHADALRAAQMYYLQDLTMDAIARELRTSRSTVSRLLSAARESGLVQVQIRNPLDTGPELEGMIRQRYSVDVHVVPVLETLNEAETLDRVAIQAARTIGPLVDSNTIIGVAWGSTISAVSRHLTRKITHDSVIVQLNGAGNMHTTGITYASDIMRRFGSAYGARVEQFPVPAFFDHAATKTAMWNERSVQRILALQAKMSIAIFGVGSVDADYPSHVYSGGYLDEDDLHALATSDVVGDVATVFFRGDGSSDGIVLNERSTGPALSQLRQVRRRICVVSGASKIDSLRGALAANLATDLILDEATARRLVDFEGLATASGRVDAMRTSPRLSLNNGVLINQLGFGLYKVPAAEAEGLVAMALAAGYRHFDTAAMYGNELGVARGISPQLSAQAGSGGSGELFPALSREDIFITTKVWNDHHATTPRSGLSMTRWSTWGWTTWTCTSSTGPARGRGCTRRPTGHWKRCTGKAGSAPSASATSSPHTLTGCCRRPRWFPPSTRLSSIPGCSRRNCAASTRSWAS
;
A
#
# COMPACT_ATOMS: atom_id res chain seq x y z
N MET A 1 -24.17 4.35 -31.34
CA MET A 1 -23.58 3.27 -32.17
C MET A 1 -24.70 2.62 -32.94
N ASN A 2 -24.54 2.31 -34.24
CA ASN A 2 -25.59 1.68 -35.06
C ASN A 2 -25.98 0.31 -34.45
N PRO A 3 -27.26 -0.05 -34.28
CA PRO A 3 -27.70 -1.32 -33.69
C PRO A 3 -27.01 -2.56 -34.24
N SER A 4 -26.72 -2.61 -35.55
CA SER A 4 -26.00 -3.73 -36.17
C SER A 4 -24.58 -3.88 -35.65
N ARG A 5 -23.89 -2.76 -35.42
CA ARG A 5 -22.50 -2.74 -34.92
C ARG A 5 -22.36 -3.23 -33.49
N HIS A 6 -23.38 -3.03 -32.65
CA HIS A 6 -23.39 -3.58 -31.29
C HIS A 6 -23.55 -5.10 -31.30
N ALA A 7 -24.43 -5.62 -32.18
CA ALA A 7 -24.63 -7.05 -32.35
C ALA A 7 -23.36 -7.73 -32.90
N ASP A 8 -22.70 -7.13 -33.89
CA ASP A 8 -21.45 -7.64 -34.45
C ASP A 8 -20.29 -7.62 -33.43
N ALA A 9 -20.22 -6.59 -32.60
CA ALA A 9 -19.21 -6.50 -31.52
C ALA A 9 -19.43 -7.57 -30.45
N LEU A 10 -20.68 -7.81 -30.05
CA LEU A 10 -21.03 -8.88 -29.11
C LEU A 10 -20.70 -10.26 -29.70
N ARG A 11 -21.05 -10.51 -30.96
CA ARG A 11 -20.81 -11.79 -31.63
C ARG A 11 -19.31 -12.07 -31.80
N ALA A 12 -18.54 -11.05 -32.21
CA ALA A 12 -17.08 -11.13 -32.29
C ALA A 12 -16.45 -11.43 -30.92
N ALA A 13 -16.94 -10.78 -29.86
CA ALA A 13 -16.47 -11.02 -28.50
C ALA A 13 -16.77 -12.45 -28.01
N GLN A 14 -17.98 -12.96 -28.24
CA GLN A 14 -18.33 -14.34 -27.87
C GLN A 14 -17.43 -15.36 -28.58
N MET A 15 -17.21 -15.20 -29.89
CA MET A 15 -16.31 -16.08 -30.64
C MET A 15 -14.86 -16.02 -30.14
N TYR A 16 -14.38 -14.83 -29.76
CA TYR A 16 -13.00 -14.66 -29.31
C TYR A 16 -12.78 -15.14 -27.87
N TYR A 17 -13.63 -14.74 -26.91
CA TYR A 17 -13.41 -14.99 -25.48
C TYR A 17 -14.08 -16.26 -24.95
N LEU A 18 -15.15 -16.75 -25.59
CA LEU A 18 -15.86 -17.96 -25.13
C LEU A 18 -15.56 -19.19 -25.99
N GLN A 19 -15.16 -18.99 -27.26
CA GLN A 19 -14.90 -20.08 -28.20
C GLN A 19 -13.42 -20.16 -28.64
N ASP A 20 -12.56 -19.30 -28.10
CA ASP A 20 -11.11 -19.24 -28.38
C ASP A 20 -10.77 -19.18 -29.90
N LEU A 21 -11.65 -18.62 -30.72
CA LEU A 21 -11.40 -18.50 -32.17
C LEU A 21 -10.37 -17.40 -32.46
N THR A 22 -9.50 -17.67 -33.43
CA THR A 22 -8.53 -16.67 -33.91
C THR A 22 -9.23 -15.53 -34.64
N MET A 23 -8.62 -14.33 -34.64
CA MET A 23 -9.20 -13.18 -35.35
C MET A 23 -9.43 -13.46 -36.85
N ASP A 24 -8.61 -14.31 -37.48
CA ASP A 24 -8.77 -14.71 -38.89
C ASP A 24 -9.92 -15.70 -39.11
N ALA A 25 -10.20 -16.57 -38.13
CA ALA A 25 -11.39 -17.41 -38.15
C ALA A 25 -12.66 -16.57 -37.98
N ILE A 26 -12.65 -15.65 -37.02
CA ILE A 26 -13.77 -14.72 -36.78
C ILE A 26 -14.02 -13.83 -37.99
N ALA A 27 -12.96 -13.36 -38.66
CA ALA A 27 -13.06 -12.53 -39.85
C ALA A 27 -13.79 -13.28 -40.99
N ARG A 28 -13.48 -14.55 -41.21
CA ARG A 28 -14.17 -15.39 -42.20
C ARG A 28 -15.64 -15.62 -41.82
N GLU A 29 -15.91 -15.92 -40.55
CA GLU A 29 -17.27 -16.18 -40.05
C GLU A 29 -18.17 -14.94 -40.17
N LEU A 30 -17.65 -13.77 -39.78
CA LEU A 30 -18.37 -12.49 -39.87
C LEU A 30 -18.28 -11.84 -41.27
N ARG A 31 -17.66 -12.52 -42.25
CA ARG A 31 -17.43 -12.01 -43.61
C ARG A 31 -16.85 -10.60 -43.63
N THR A 32 -15.83 -10.37 -42.79
CA THR A 32 -15.18 -9.08 -42.59
C THR A 32 -13.66 -9.23 -42.55
N SER A 33 -12.93 -8.13 -42.39
CA SER A 33 -11.46 -8.16 -42.28
C SER A 33 -11.01 -8.41 -40.83
N ARG A 34 -9.82 -8.98 -40.65
CA ARG A 34 -9.13 -9.09 -39.35
C ARG A 34 -9.05 -7.74 -38.62
N SER A 35 -8.78 -6.65 -39.37
CA SER A 35 -8.76 -5.28 -38.83
C SER A 35 -10.12 -4.79 -38.34
N THR A 36 -11.21 -5.27 -38.93
CA THR A 36 -12.57 -4.97 -38.46
C THR A 36 -12.91 -5.77 -37.23
N VAL A 37 -12.54 -7.06 -37.16
CA VAL A 37 -12.67 -7.86 -35.94
C VAL A 37 -11.93 -7.23 -34.76
N SER A 38 -10.69 -6.77 -34.97
CA SER A 38 -9.93 -6.06 -33.93
C SER A 38 -10.69 -4.82 -33.41
N ARG A 39 -11.22 -3.98 -34.32
CA ARG A 39 -12.04 -2.81 -33.94
C ARG A 39 -13.34 -3.19 -33.23
N LEU A 40 -14.00 -4.28 -33.64
CA LEU A 40 -15.20 -4.80 -32.97
C LEU A 40 -14.88 -5.29 -31.56
N LEU A 41 -13.76 -5.97 -31.35
CA LEU A 41 -13.31 -6.40 -30.02
C LEU A 41 -12.91 -5.21 -29.14
N SER A 42 -12.23 -4.20 -29.70
CA SER A 42 -11.95 -2.95 -28.99
C SER A 42 -13.25 -2.24 -28.60
N ALA A 43 -14.19 -2.09 -29.54
CA ALA A 43 -15.50 -1.52 -29.26
C ALA A 43 -16.28 -2.32 -28.21
N ALA A 44 -16.18 -3.65 -28.20
CA ALA A 44 -16.81 -4.49 -27.17
C ALA A 44 -16.19 -4.24 -25.77
N ARG A 45 -14.87 -4.02 -25.69
CA ARG A 45 -14.21 -3.63 -24.44
C ARG A 45 -14.60 -2.22 -24.00
N GLU A 46 -14.56 -1.25 -24.92
CA GLU A 46 -14.88 0.17 -24.65
C GLU A 46 -16.35 0.38 -24.25
N SER A 47 -17.27 -0.38 -24.86
CA SER A 47 -18.70 -0.32 -24.52
C SER A 47 -19.08 -1.11 -23.26
N GLY A 48 -18.13 -1.83 -22.65
CA GLY A 48 -18.37 -2.66 -21.47
C GLY A 48 -19.05 -4.01 -21.74
N LEU A 49 -19.25 -4.38 -23.02
CA LEU A 49 -19.73 -5.73 -23.39
C LEU A 49 -18.76 -6.83 -22.97
N VAL A 50 -17.46 -6.50 -22.88
CA VAL A 50 -16.41 -7.40 -22.39
C VAL A 50 -15.70 -6.74 -21.22
N GLN A 51 -15.70 -7.44 -20.08
CA GLN A 51 -14.85 -7.12 -18.93
C GLN A 51 -13.90 -8.29 -18.70
N VAL A 52 -12.59 -8.01 -18.69
CA VAL A 52 -11.55 -9.01 -18.43
C VAL A 52 -11.12 -8.87 -16.97
N GLN A 53 -11.27 -9.95 -16.20
CA GLN A 53 -10.74 -10.05 -14.84
C GLN A 53 -9.55 -11.00 -14.85
N ILE A 54 -8.39 -10.52 -14.38
CA ILE A 54 -7.19 -11.34 -14.21
C ILE A 54 -7.09 -11.67 -12.72
N ARG A 55 -7.06 -12.97 -12.38
CA ARG A 55 -6.77 -13.41 -11.01
C ARG A 55 -5.26 -13.67 -10.90
N ASN A 56 -4.56 -12.84 -10.13
CA ASN A 56 -3.15 -13.06 -9.84
C ASN A 56 -2.99 -13.77 -8.48
N PRO A 57 -2.47 -15.01 -8.42
CA PRO A 57 -2.29 -15.74 -7.15
C PRO A 57 -1.26 -15.12 -6.20
N LEU A 58 -0.44 -14.18 -6.68
CA LEU A 58 0.53 -13.43 -5.89
C LEU A 58 -0.01 -12.07 -5.44
N ASP A 59 -1.25 -11.76 -5.80
CA ASP A 59 -1.92 -10.52 -5.42
C ASP A 59 -2.19 -10.55 -3.91
N THR A 60 -1.63 -9.59 -3.19
CA THR A 60 -1.90 -9.41 -1.76
C THR A 60 -3.23 -8.70 -1.51
N GLY A 61 -3.90 -8.21 -2.56
CA GLY A 61 -5.21 -7.55 -2.47
C GLY A 61 -6.23 -8.35 -1.66
N PRO A 62 -6.51 -9.63 -1.97
CA PRO A 62 -7.48 -10.44 -1.22
C PRO A 62 -7.12 -10.64 0.27
N GLU A 63 -5.83 -10.72 0.61
CA GLU A 63 -5.39 -10.80 2.00
C GLU A 63 -5.66 -9.49 2.75
N LEU A 64 -5.29 -8.36 2.14
CA LEU A 64 -5.57 -7.02 2.66
C LEU A 64 -7.07 -6.78 2.82
N GLU A 65 -7.87 -7.18 1.84
CA GLU A 65 -9.33 -7.13 1.90
C GLU A 65 -9.88 -7.96 3.07
N GLY A 66 -9.35 -9.16 3.29
CA GLY A 66 -9.71 -10.01 4.42
C GLY A 66 -9.43 -9.35 5.76
N MET A 67 -8.24 -8.76 5.93
CA MET A 67 -7.83 -8.08 7.15
C MET A 67 -8.68 -6.83 7.43
N ILE A 68 -8.93 -6.01 6.41
CA ILE A 68 -9.76 -4.79 6.53
C ILE A 68 -11.21 -5.16 6.84
N ARG A 69 -11.78 -6.16 6.14
CA ARG A 69 -13.16 -6.63 6.37
C ARG A 69 -13.35 -7.16 7.78
N GLN A 70 -12.42 -7.97 8.27
CA GLN A 70 -12.49 -8.51 9.63
C GLN A 70 -12.44 -7.41 10.69
N ARG A 71 -11.69 -6.33 10.44
CA ARG A 71 -11.46 -5.26 11.41
C ARG A 71 -12.57 -4.22 11.43
N TYR A 72 -12.94 -3.72 10.26
CA TYR A 72 -13.86 -2.58 10.13
C TYR A 72 -15.29 -3.00 9.79
N SER A 73 -15.54 -4.30 9.55
CA SER A 73 -16.84 -4.81 9.14
C SER A 73 -17.39 -4.13 7.88
N VAL A 74 -16.50 -3.79 6.95
CA VAL A 74 -16.83 -3.18 5.65
C VAL A 74 -16.51 -4.14 4.51
N ASP A 75 -17.31 -4.11 3.47
CA ASP A 75 -16.96 -4.71 2.19
C ASP A 75 -15.89 -3.85 1.53
N VAL A 76 -14.77 -4.45 1.18
CA VAL A 76 -13.61 -3.73 0.67
C VAL A 76 -13.16 -4.31 -0.66
N HIS A 77 -12.77 -3.42 -1.57
CA HIS A 77 -12.17 -3.72 -2.85
C HIS A 77 -10.83 -3.01 -2.96
N VAL A 78 -9.75 -3.79 -2.93
CA VAL A 78 -8.38 -3.29 -3.09
C VAL A 78 -8.03 -3.25 -4.57
N VAL A 79 -7.67 -2.08 -5.07
CA VAL A 79 -7.31 -1.86 -6.46
C VAL A 79 -5.80 -2.01 -6.62
N PRO A 80 -5.33 -3.04 -7.37
CA PRO A 80 -3.90 -3.20 -7.61
C PRO A 80 -3.42 -2.08 -8.52
N VAL A 81 -2.38 -1.38 -8.05
CA VAL A 81 -1.74 -0.27 -8.75
C VAL A 81 -0.23 -0.46 -8.69
N LEU A 82 0.46 -0.12 -9.79
CA LEU A 82 1.92 -0.19 -9.82
C LEU A 82 2.50 0.97 -9.01
N GLU A 83 3.51 0.69 -8.18
CA GLU A 83 4.19 1.71 -7.36
C GLU A 83 4.82 2.84 -8.19
N THR A 84 5.05 2.62 -9.49
CA THR A 84 5.61 3.62 -10.41
C THR A 84 4.59 4.64 -10.92
N LEU A 85 3.29 4.41 -10.71
CA LEU A 85 2.25 5.34 -11.16
C LEU A 85 2.24 6.59 -10.28
N ASN A 86 1.95 7.73 -10.90
CA ASN A 86 1.68 8.94 -10.14
C ASN A 86 0.28 8.90 -9.48
N GLU A 87 0.01 9.86 -8.60
CA GLU A 87 -1.27 9.92 -7.88
C GLU A 87 -2.49 10.07 -8.79
N ALA A 88 -2.38 10.84 -9.88
CA ALA A 88 -3.50 11.05 -10.81
C ALA A 88 -3.84 9.77 -11.58
N GLU A 89 -2.83 9.00 -12.00
CA GLU A 89 -2.98 7.70 -12.64
C GLU A 89 -3.55 6.66 -11.67
N THR A 90 -3.06 6.66 -10.42
CA THR A 90 -3.57 5.82 -9.33
C THR A 90 -5.06 6.11 -9.10
N LEU A 91 -5.42 7.39 -8.99
CA LEU A 91 -6.81 7.82 -8.84
C LEU A 91 -7.68 7.38 -10.02
N ASP A 92 -7.17 7.46 -11.26
CA ASP A 92 -7.92 7.03 -12.44
C ASP A 92 -8.19 5.51 -12.40
N ARG A 93 -7.23 4.70 -11.97
CA ARG A 93 -7.41 3.25 -11.77
C ARG A 93 -8.43 2.93 -10.69
N VAL A 94 -8.34 3.58 -9.53
CA VAL A 94 -9.32 3.46 -8.46
C VAL A 94 -10.71 3.87 -8.96
N ALA A 95 -10.80 4.96 -9.72
CA ALA A 95 -12.05 5.46 -10.27
C ALA A 95 -12.71 4.49 -11.26
N ILE A 96 -11.94 3.84 -12.13
CA ILE A 96 -12.43 2.80 -13.05
C ILE A 96 -13.04 1.64 -12.26
N GLN A 97 -12.32 1.15 -11.24
CA GLN A 97 -12.80 0.03 -10.43
C GLN A 97 -14.02 0.42 -9.60
N ALA A 98 -14.05 1.63 -9.04
CA ALA A 98 -15.19 2.15 -8.33
C ALA A 98 -16.42 2.26 -9.24
N ALA A 99 -16.28 2.80 -10.46
CA ALA A 99 -17.38 2.89 -11.42
C ALA A 99 -17.97 1.51 -11.78
N ARG A 100 -17.11 0.49 -11.94
CA ARG A 100 -17.54 -0.90 -12.16
C ARG A 100 -18.26 -1.51 -10.96
N THR A 101 -17.88 -1.11 -9.75
CA THR A 101 -18.49 -1.58 -8.50
C THR A 101 -19.83 -0.91 -8.25
N ILE A 102 -19.97 0.38 -8.57
CA ILE A 102 -21.20 1.15 -8.37
C ILE A 102 -22.31 0.71 -9.33
N GLY A 103 -21.99 0.48 -10.61
CA GLY A 103 -23.00 0.18 -11.64
C GLY A 103 -23.97 -0.95 -11.31
N PRO A 104 -23.51 -2.13 -10.85
CA PRO A 104 -24.37 -3.23 -10.42
C PRO A 104 -25.28 -2.90 -9.24
N LEU A 105 -24.88 -1.98 -8.37
CA LEU A 105 -25.62 -1.61 -7.15
C LEU A 105 -26.76 -0.62 -7.41
N VAL A 106 -26.77 0.02 -8.57
CA VAL A 106 -27.76 1.04 -8.93
C VAL A 106 -28.95 0.40 -9.65
N ASP A 107 -30.10 0.33 -8.99
CA ASP A 107 -31.35 -0.23 -9.55
C ASP A 107 -32.44 0.83 -9.71
N SER A 108 -33.54 0.48 -10.37
CA SER A 108 -34.71 1.36 -10.54
C SER A 108 -35.37 1.70 -9.20
N ASN A 109 -36.00 2.87 -9.08
CA ASN A 109 -36.61 3.41 -7.86
C ASN A 109 -35.61 3.69 -6.71
N THR A 110 -34.32 3.82 -7.03
CA THR A 110 -33.27 4.08 -6.03
C THR A 110 -33.02 5.58 -5.92
N ILE A 111 -32.91 6.11 -4.69
CA ILE A 111 -32.38 7.45 -4.44
C ILE A 111 -30.90 7.33 -4.06
N ILE A 112 -30.04 7.96 -4.86
CA ILE A 112 -28.60 7.86 -4.76
C ILE A 112 -28.06 9.25 -4.38
N GLY A 113 -27.55 9.36 -3.16
CA GLY A 113 -26.81 10.51 -2.69
C GLY A 113 -25.40 10.53 -3.26
N VAL A 114 -25.02 11.61 -3.93
CA VAL A 114 -23.66 11.77 -4.48
C VAL A 114 -23.03 13.05 -3.92
N ALA A 115 -21.89 12.89 -3.25
CA ALA A 115 -21.03 14.02 -2.91
C ALA A 115 -20.16 14.41 -4.11
N TRP A 116 -19.74 15.66 -4.18
CA TRP A 116 -18.76 16.10 -5.18
C TRP A 116 -17.34 16.17 -4.58
N GLY A 117 -16.32 16.06 -5.43
CA GLY A 117 -14.92 16.04 -5.05
C GLY A 117 -14.06 15.37 -6.12
N SER A 118 -12.73 15.47 -6.01
CA SER A 118 -11.80 15.06 -7.07
C SER A 118 -11.94 13.57 -7.39
N THR A 119 -12.07 12.77 -6.34
CA THR A 119 -12.30 11.34 -6.44
C THR A 119 -13.61 11.02 -7.15
N ILE A 120 -14.73 11.63 -6.75
CA ILE A 120 -16.04 11.35 -7.37
C ILE A 120 -16.13 11.92 -8.79
N SER A 121 -15.43 13.02 -9.08
CA SER A 121 -15.28 13.52 -10.44
C SER A 121 -14.55 12.53 -11.34
N ALA A 122 -13.47 11.90 -10.85
CA ALA A 122 -12.79 10.83 -11.57
C ALA A 122 -13.72 9.63 -11.80
N VAL A 123 -14.44 9.17 -10.76
CA VAL A 123 -15.41 8.07 -10.86
C VAL A 123 -16.49 8.37 -11.90
N SER A 124 -17.05 9.59 -11.89
CA SER A 124 -18.13 10.01 -12.80
C SER A 124 -17.77 9.90 -14.28
N ARG A 125 -16.47 9.99 -14.64
CA ARG A 125 -15.98 9.86 -16.02
C ARG A 125 -15.99 8.42 -16.54
N HIS A 126 -15.97 7.45 -15.64
CA HIS A 126 -15.84 6.03 -15.97
C HIS A 126 -17.14 5.22 -15.76
N LEU A 127 -18.23 5.89 -15.36
CA LEU A 127 -19.53 5.24 -15.17
C LEU A 127 -20.00 4.58 -16.47
N THR A 128 -20.34 3.30 -16.38
CA THR A 128 -20.92 2.56 -17.49
C THR A 128 -22.43 2.82 -17.53
N ARG A 129 -22.96 3.03 -18.73
CA ARG A 129 -24.38 3.31 -18.91
C ARG A 129 -25.24 2.09 -18.53
N LYS A 130 -26.14 2.26 -17.56
CA LYS A 130 -27.17 1.29 -17.14
C LYS A 130 -28.46 2.07 -16.91
N ILE A 131 -29.35 2.12 -17.91
CA ILE A 131 -30.60 2.88 -17.78
C ILE A 131 -31.48 2.24 -16.70
N THR A 132 -31.90 3.07 -15.75
CA THR A 132 -32.83 2.75 -14.66
C THR A 132 -34.09 3.60 -14.81
N HIS A 133 -35.16 3.20 -14.12
CA HIS A 133 -36.45 3.91 -14.12
C HIS A 133 -36.73 4.48 -12.74
N ASP A 134 -37.29 5.68 -12.67
CA ASP A 134 -37.68 6.35 -11.42
C ASP A 134 -36.57 6.49 -10.37
N SER A 135 -35.32 6.37 -10.79
CA SER A 135 -34.15 6.62 -9.95
C SER A 135 -33.82 8.11 -9.88
N VAL A 136 -33.30 8.53 -8.74
CA VAL A 136 -32.94 9.92 -8.47
C VAL A 136 -31.49 10.01 -8.01
N ILE A 137 -30.72 10.87 -8.64
CA ILE A 137 -29.41 11.33 -8.15
C ILE A 137 -29.66 12.61 -7.35
N VAL A 138 -29.32 12.61 -6.07
CA VAL A 138 -29.43 13.79 -5.20
C VAL A 138 -28.05 14.23 -4.73
N GLN A 139 -27.74 15.51 -4.88
CA GLN A 139 -26.48 16.08 -4.42
C GLN A 139 -26.45 16.16 -2.88
N LEU A 140 -25.37 15.73 -2.24
CA LEU A 140 -25.26 15.67 -0.78
C LEU A 140 -24.85 16.99 -0.12
N ASN A 141 -23.84 17.66 -0.66
CA ASN A 141 -23.29 18.89 -0.14
C ASN A 141 -23.51 20.04 -1.12
N GLY A 142 -23.71 21.25 -0.59
CA GLY A 142 -23.88 22.45 -1.40
C GLY A 142 -22.67 22.71 -2.30
N ALA A 143 -22.82 23.61 -3.26
CA ALA A 143 -21.75 23.95 -4.21
C ALA A 143 -21.60 25.46 -4.32
N GLY A 144 -20.38 25.92 -4.57
CA GLY A 144 -20.03 27.33 -4.61
C GLY A 144 -18.99 27.71 -3.57
N ASN A 145 -18.01 28.50 -3.98
CA ASN A 145 -16.92 29.03 -3.16
C ASN A 145 -16.78 30.54 -3.40
N MET A 146 -15.86 31.17 -2.68
CA MET A 146 -15.64 32.62 -2.74
C MET A 146 -14.81 33.08 -3.94
N HIS A 147 -14.08 32.16 -4.60
CA HIS A 147 -13.11 32.51 -5.65
C HIS A 147 -13.61 32.22 -7.08
N THR A 148 -14.55 31.29 -7.22
CA THR A 148 -15.19 30.85 -8.47
C THR A 148 -16.65 30.57 -8.20
N THR A 149 -17.45 30.29 -9.24
CA THR A 149 -18.83 29.87 -8.99
C THR A 149 -18.91 28.50 -8.30
N GLY A 150 -17.91 27.61 -8.42
CA GLY A 150 -17.88 26.23 -7.84
C GLY A 150 -19.01 25.29 -8.30
N ILE A 151 -20.06 25.83 -8.93
CA ILE A 151 -21.32 25.18 -9.28
C ILE A 151 -21.15 24.31 -10.52
N THR A 152 -20.39 24.74 -11.53
CA THR A 152 -20.21 23.99 -12.78
C THR A 152 -19.56 22.63 -12.52
N TYR A 153 -18.57 22.60 -11.62
CA TYR A 153 -17.86 21.37 -11.24
C TYR A 153 -18.80 20.32 -10.62
N ALA A 154 -19.57 20.70 -9.60
CA ALA A 154 -20.54 19.81 -8.98
C ALA A 154 -21.65 19.40 -9.98
N SER A 155 -22.11 20.35 -10.81
CA SER A 155 -23.15 20.11 -11.81
C SER A 155 -22.75 19.08 -12.86
N ASP A 156 -21.49 19.08 -13.30
CA ASP A 156 -20.98 18.12 -14.28
C ASP A 156 -20.91 16.69 -13.72
N ILE A 157 -20.54 16.54 -12.45
CA ILE A 157 -20.57 15.25 -11.76
C ILE A 157 -22.00 14.73 -11.72
N MET A 158 -22.94 15.55 -11.24
CA MET A 158 -24.35 15.17 -11.15
C MET A 158 -24.93 14.80 -12.52
N ARG A 159 -24.61 15.59 -13.57
CA ARG A 159 -25.02 15.30 -14.97
C ARG A 159 -24.49 13.98 -15.48
N ARG A 160 -23.23 13.63 -15.21
CA ARG A 160 -22.64 12.36 -15.62
C ARG A 160 -23.32 11.17 -14.94
N PHE A 161 -23.59 11.26 -13.64
CA PHE A 161 -24.37 10.25 -12.92
C PHE A 161 -25.79 10.10 -13.48
N GLY A 162 -26.51 11.21 -13.69
CA GLY A 162 -27.85 11.19 -14.28
C GLY A 162 -27.86 10.57 -15.69
N SER A 163 -26.87 10.91 -16.52
CA SER A 163 -26.76 10.40 -17.89
C SER A 163 -26.37 8.92 -17.95
N ALA A 164 -25.49 8.46 -17.04
CA ALA A 164 -25.09 7.06 -16.95
C ALA A 164 -26.28 6.17 -16.57
N TYR A 165 -27.12 6.62 -15.63
CA TYR A 165 -28.20 5.81 -15.08
C TYR A 165 -29.60 6.13 -15.60
N GLY A 166 -29.75 7.12 -16.50
CA GLY A 166 -31.07 7.60 -16.94
C GLY A 166 -31.90 8.18 -15.80
N ALA A 167 -31.23 8.63 -14.73
CA ALA A 167 -31.86 9.05 -13.48
C ALA A 167 -32.12 10.56 -13.47
N ARG A 168 -33.19 10.98 -12.78
CA ARG A 168 -33.46 12.40 -12.54
C ARG A 168 -32.40 12.97 -11.60
N VAL A 169 -31.92 14.18 -11.90
CA VAL A 169 -30.88 14.85 -11.11
C VAL A 169 -31.51 15.95 -10.27
N GLU A 170 -31.21 15.94 -8.98
CA GLU A 170 -31.69 16.91 -7.98
C GLU A 170 -30.50 17.57 -7.29
N GLN A 171 -30.22 18.81 -7.67
CA GLN A 171 -29.11 19.60 -7.14
C GLN A 171 -29.49 20.29 -5.83
N PHE A 172 -28.50 20.54 -4.98
CA PHE A 172 -28.72 21.16 -3.68
C PHE A 172 -28.42 22.67 -3.76
N PRO A 173 -29.43 23.55 -3.65
CA PRO A 173 -29.30 24.97 -3.98
C PRO A 173 -28.77 25.80 -2.81
N VAL A 174 -27.61 25.40 -2.27
CA VAL A 174 -26.93 26.07 -1.15
C VAL A 174 -25.42 26.12 -1.41
N PRO A 175 -24.67 27.08 -0.83
CA PRO A 175 -23.21 27.09 -0.92
C PRO A 175 -22.60 25.88 -0.21
N ALA A 176 -21.32 25.57 -0.44
CA ALA A 176 -20.68 24.45 0.26
C ALA A 176 -20.57 24.69 1.78
N PHE A 177 -20.26 25.93 2.16
CA PHE A 177 -20.25 26.45 3.52
C PHE A 177 -21.00 27.78 3.53
N PHE A 178 -21.71 28.06 4.63
CA PHE A 178 -22.24 29.39 4.91
C PHE A 178 -21.24 30.19 5.71
N ASP A 179 -21.17 31.51 5.52
CA ASP A 179 -20.35 32.37 6.38
C ASP A 179 -20.91 32.41 7.82
N HIS A 180 -22.24 32.29 7.96
CA HIS A 180 -22.93 32.40 9.25
C HIS A 180 -23.87 31.20 9.48
N ALA A 181 -23.78 30.58 10.65
CA ALA A 181 -24.66 29.46 11.04
C ALA A 181 -26.16 29.85 11.07
N ALA A 182 -26.46 31.12 11.41
CA ALA A 182 -27.82 31.65 11.36
C ALA A 182 -28.39 31.66 9.93
N THR A 183 -27.55 31.96 8.92
CA THR A 183 -27.97 31.95 7.50
C THR A 183 -28.25 30.52 7.02
N LYS A 184 -27.42 29.55 7.41
CA LYS A 184 -27.73 28.13 7.15
C LYS A 184 -29.07 27.74 7.76
N THR A 185 -29.31 28.12 9.03
CA THR A 185 -30.56 27.82 9.74
C THR A 185 -31.76 28.42 9.02
N ALA A 186 -31.67 29.68 8.57
CA ALA A 186 -32.72 30.32 7.79
C ALA A 186 -32.98 29.58 6.47
N MET A 187 -31.93 29.24 5.72
CA MET A 187 -32.04 28.50 4.46
C MET A 187 -32.62 27.09 4.66
N TRP A 188 -32.36 26.42 5.78
CA TRP A 188 -32.94 25.11 6.11
C TRP A 188 -34.46 25.16 6.31
N ASN A 189 -35.03 26.34 6.56
CA ASN A 189 -36.48 26.53 6.65
C ASN A 189 -37.12 26.79 5.28
N GLU A 190 -36.33 27.04 4.22
CA GLU A 190 -36.87 27.28 2.88
C GLU A 190 -37.39 26.00 2.24
N ARG A 191 -38.58 26.08 1.63
CA ARG A 191 -39.26 24.92 1.01
C ARG A 191 -38.42 24.28 -0.09
N SER A 192 -37.65 25.08 -0.83
CA SER A 192 -36.75 24.61 -1.88
C SER A 192 -35.63 23.71 -1.33
N VAL A 193 -35.08 24.07 -0.17
CA VAL A 193 -34.02 23.32 0.54
C VAL A 193 -34.61 22.10 1.23
N GLN A 194 -35.73 22.26 1.96
CA GLN A 194 -36.43 21.16 2.63
C GLN A 194 -36.82 20.02 1.67
N ARG A 195 -37.21 20.35 0.44
CA ARG A 195 -37.49 19.36 -0.61
C ARG A 195 -36.28 18.47 -0.91
N ILE A 196 -35.07 19.03 -0.98
CA ILE A 196 -33.84 18.28 -1.24
C ILE A 196 -33.43 17.49 0.01
N LEU A 197 -33.52 18.07 1.19
CA LEU A 197 -33.25 17.38 2.45
C LEU A 197 -34.16 16.15 2.63
N ALA A 198 -35.44 16.25 2.23
CA ALA A 198 -36.36 15.13 2.24
C ALA A 198 -35.98 14.00 1.26
N LEU A 199 -35.31 14.33 0.14
CA LEU A 199 -34.75 13.33 -0.76
C LEU A 199 -33.48 12.69 -0.17
N GLN A 200 -32.57 13.50 0.38
CA GLN A 200 -31.36 13.00 1.05
C GLN A 200 -31.71 12.07 2.22
N ALA A 201 -32.76 12.36 2.98
CA ALA A 201 -33.22 11.49 4.08
C ALA A 201 -33.75 10.12 3.61
N LYS A 202 -34.16 10.01 2.34
CA LYS A 202 -34.69 8.77 1.74
C LYS A 202 -33.65 8.03 0.90
N MET A 203 -32.41 8.51 0.83
CA MET A 203 -31.37 7.86 0.04
C MET A 203 -31.06 6.47 0.57
N SER A 204 -30.92 5.51 -0.33
CA SER A 204 -30.54 4.13 0.00
C SER A 204 -29.08 3.84 -0.33
N ILE A 205 -28.48 4.65 -1.18
CA ILE A 205 -27.06 4.60 -1.55
C ILE A 205 -26.46 5.99 -1.36
N ALA A 206 -25.32 6.09 -0.69
CA ALA A 206 -24.49 7.29 -0.64
C ALA A 206 -23.12 7.00 -1.26
N ILE A 207 -22.63 7.88 -2.12
CA ILE A 207 -21.35 7.77 -2.81
C ILE A 207 -20.52 9.01 -2.51
N PHE A 208 -19.36 8.81 -1.90
CA PHE A 208 -18.50 9.91 -1.46
C PHE A 208 -17.03 9.49 -1.42
N GLY A 209 -16.14 10.48 -1.39
CA GLY A 209 -14.75 10.29 -0.99
C GLY A 209 -14.49 10.93 0.38
N VAL A 210 -13.27 10.77 0.88
CA VAL A 210 -12.81 11.48 2.09
C VAL A 210 -11.93 12.68 1.70
N GLY A 211 -12.16 13.79 2.38
CA GLY A 211 -11.26 14.93 2.38
C GLY A 211 -10.17 14.77 3.44
N SER A 212 -8.97 15.25 3.13
CA SER A 212 -7.82 15.28 4.02
C SER A 212 -7.20 16.67 3.98
N VAL A 213 -6.77 17.16 5.14
CA VAL A 213 -6.06 18.42 5.32
C VAL A 213 -4.59 18.29 4.85
N ASP A 214 -3.96 17.14 5.12
CA ASP A 214 -2.52 16.91 4.92
C ASP A 214 -2.19 16.12 3.64
N ALA A 215 -3.00 16.25 2.59
CA ALA A 215 -2.76 15.52 1.34
C ALA A 215 -1.87 16.30 0.35
N ASP A 216 -0.85 15.62 -0.21
CA ASP A 216 0.00 16.12 -1.31
C ASP A 216 -0.83 16.66 -2.50
N TYR A 217 -2.05 16.13 -2.67
CA TYR A 217 -3.10 16.70 -3.51
C TYR A 217 -4.34 17.03 -2.64
N PRO A 218 -4.50 18.30 -2.20
CA PRO A 218 -5.55 18.66 -1.27
C PRO A 218 -6.92 18.43 -1.91
N SER A 219 -7.86 17.84 -1.16
CA SER A 219 -9.25 17.69 -1.63
C SER A 219 -9.82 19.05 -2.01
N HIS A 220 -10.75 19.08 -2.98
CA HIS A 220 -11.28 20.35 -3.53
C HIS A 220 -11.84 21.31 -2.48
N VAL A 221 -12.27 20.81 -1.31
CA VAL A 221 -12.67 21.63 -0.17
C VAL A 221 -11.50 22.52 0.33
N TYR A 222 -10.29 21.96 0.43
CA TYR A 222 -9.10 22.64 0.96
C TYR A 222 -8.32 23.41 -0.11
N SER A 223 -8.35 22.97 -1.37
CA SER A 223 -7.65 23.62 -2.50
C SER A 223 -8.53 24.54 -3.35
N GLY A 224 -9.86 24.46 -3.20
CA GLY A 224 -10.82 25.17 -4.05
C GLY A 224 -11.28 26.52 -3.51
N GLY A 225 -10.63 27.04 -2.45
CA GLY A 225 -10.98 28.32 -1.83
C GLY A 225 -12.35 28.31 -1.13
N TYR A 226 -12.75 27.16 -0.58
CA TYR A 226 -14.00 27.02 0.19
C TYR A 226 -13.82 27.37 1.67
N LEU A 227 -12.58 27.37 2.15
CA LEU A 227 -12.18 27.68 3.53
C LEU A 227 -11.11 28.78 3.48
N ASP A 228 -11.17 29.73 4.41
CA ASP A 228 -10.13 30.74 4.60
C ASP A 228 -9.06 30.26 5.62
N GLU A 229 -8.05 31.09 5.85
CA GLU A 229 -6.96 30.76 6.78
C GLU A 229 -7.45 30.58 8.22
N ASP A 230 -8.43 31.36 8.65
CA ASP A 230 -9.02 31.28 9.98
C ASP A 230 -9.80 29.97 10.17
N ASP A 231 -10.56 29.56 9.16
CA ASP A 231 -11.27 28.27 9.11
C ASP A 231 -10.28 27.10 9.18
N LEU A 232 -9.17 27.16 8.44
CA LEU A 232 -8.13 26.13 8.49
C LEU A 232 -7.46 26.05 9.88
N HIS A 233 -7.22 27.19 10.53
CA HIS A 233 -6.68 27.23 11.88
C HIS A 233 -7.67 26.67 12.91
N ALA A 234 -8.97 26.98 12.76
CA ALA A 234 -10.03 26.43 13.60
C ALA A 234 -10.16 24.90 13.46
N LEU A 235 -9.97 24.37 12.26
CA LEU A 235 -9.94 22.93 12.01
C LEU A 235 -8.73 22.26 12.66
N ALA A 236 -7.54 22.86 12.54
CA ALA A 236 -6.32 22.35 13.15
C ALA A 236 -6.41 22.31 14.68
N THR A 237 -6.98 23.34 15.31
CA THR A 237 -7.20 23.39 16.77
C THR A 237 -8.28 22.45 17.26
N SER A 238 -9.11 21.92 16.36
CA SER A 238 -10.21 20.99 16.68
C SER A 238 -9.85 19.52 16.44
N ASP A 239 -8.58 19.18 16.18
CA ASP A 239 -8.09 17.83 15.87
C ASP A 239 -8.85 17.16 14.70
N VAL A 240 -9.26 17.96 13.71
CA VAL A 240 -9.96 17.45 12.53
C VAL A 240 -8.97 16.72 11.64
N VAL A 241 -9.31 15.48 11.29
CA VAL A 241 -8.49 14.64 10.41
C VAL A 241 -9.05 14.57 8.99
N GLY A 242 -10.29 15.00 8.77
CA GLY A 242 -10.90 14.99 7.45
C GLY A 242 -12.38 15.37 7.42
N ASP A 243 -12.96 15.27 6.24
CA ASP A 243 -14.38 15.53 5.98
C ASP A 243 -15.03 14.50 5.05
N VAL A 244 -16.35 14.35 5.18
CA VAL A 244 -17.20 13.66 4.20
C VAL A 244 -18.32 14.61 3.84
N ALA A 245 -18.42 14.94 2.54
CA ALA A 245 -19.41 15.86 2.01
C ALA A 245 -19.44 17.19 2.80
N THR A 246 -18.28 17.79 3.08
CA THR A 246 -18.10 19.04 3.85
C THR A 246 -18.41 18.97 5.35
N VAL A 247 -18.73 17.80 5.89
CA VAL A 247 -18.89 17.60 7.34
C VAL A 247 -17.63 16.98 7.92
N PHE A 248 -17.01 17.70 8.85
CA PHE A 248 -15.72 17.38 9.45
C PHE A 248 -15.84 16.41 10.63
N PHE A 249 -14.80 15.61 10.83
CA PHE A 249 -14.67 14.67 11.93
C PHE A 249 -13.22 14.53 12.41
N ARG A 250 -13.07 14.02 13.64
CA ARG A 250 -11.78 13.74 14.29
C ARG A 250 -11.34 12.30 14.07
N GLY A 251 -10.11 11.96 14.50
CA GLY A 251 -9.53 10.63 14.36
C GLY A 251 -10.34 9.51 15.04
N ASP A 252 -11.06 9.81 16.11
CA ASP A 252 -11.96 8.89 16.82
C ASP A 252 -13.35 8.78 16.14
N GLY A 253 -13.59 9.54 15.08
CA GLY A 253 -14.86 9.61 14.36
C GLY A 253 -15.89 10.57 14.97
N SER A 254 -15.56 11.29 16.05
CA SER A 254 -16.43 12.30 16.63
C SER A 254 -16.51 13.54 15.74
N SER A 255 -17.67 14.19 15.74
CA SER A 255 -17.91 15.44 15.00
C SER A 255 -18.50 16.57 15.85
N ASP A 256 -18.75 16.29 17.13
CA ASP A 256 -19.43 17.22 18.03
C ASP A 256 -18.49 18.36 18.46
N GLY A 257 -19.05 19.55 18.62
CA GLY A 257 -18.31 20.75 19.02
C GLY A 257 -17.36 21.32 17.95
N ILE A 258 -17.33 20.76 16.73
CA ILE A 258 -16.61 21.37 15.61
C ILE A 258 -17.48 22.51 15.07
N VAL A 259 -17.13 23.75 15.41
CA VAL A 259 -17.91 24.96 15.07
C VAL A 259 -18.19 25.06 13.57
N LEU A 260 -17.23 24.67 12.73
CA LEU A 260 -17.38 24.76 11.28
C LEU A 260 -18.51 23.86 10.74
N ASN A 261 -18.85 22.78 11.42
CA ASN A 261 -19.99 21.92 11.04
C ASN A 261 -21.35 22.63 11.17
N GLU A 262 -21.44 23.68 12.00
CA GLU A 262 -22.62 24.54 12.07
C GLU A 262 -22.83 25.33 10.77
N ARG A 263 -21.77 25.55 10.00
CA ARG A 263 -21.75 26.26 8.71
C ARG A 263 -21.75 25.32 7.50
N SER A 264 -21.33 24.07 7.67
CA SER A 264 -21.31 23.04 6.62
C SER A 264 -22.69 22.66 6.11
N THR A 265 -22.77 22.20 4.86
CA THR A 265 -24.04 21.86 4.20
C THR A 265 -24.29 20.38 3.95
N GLY A 266 -23.29 19.52 4.09
CA GLY A 266 -23.50 18.08 3.97
C GLY A 266 -24.50 17.50 4.99
N PRO A 267 -24.99 16.28 4.73
CA PRO A 267 -25.86 15.59 5.66
C PRO A 267 -25.12 15.32 6.99
N ALA A 268 -25.84 15.39 8.10
CA ALA A 268 -25.28 15.01 9.39
C ALA A 268 -24.70 13.58 9.33
N LEU A 269 -23.55 13.35 9.97
CA LEU A 269 -22.91 12.03 9.97
C LEU A 269 -23.82 10.94 10.55
N SER A 270 -24.70 11.29 11.49
CA SER A 270 -25.73 10.40 12.03
C SER A 270 -26.77 9.96 10.99
N GLN A 271 -27.18 10.87 10.10
CA GLN A 271 -28.06 10.54 8.99
C GLN A 271 -27.33 9.68 7.95
N LEU A 272 -26.08 10.02 7.63
CA LEU A 272 -25.28 9.23 6.70
C LEU A 272 -25.09 7.80 7.22
N ARG A 273 -24.94 7.60 8.53
CA ARG A 273 -24.87 6.28 9.17
C ARG A 273 -26.10 5.39 8.96
N GLN A 274 -27.27 5.98 8.75
CA GLN A 274 -28.51 5.22 8.56
C GLN A 274 -28.70 4.73 7.12
N VAL A 275 -27.89 5.23 6.18
CA VAL A 275 -27.99 4.83 4.77
C VAL A 275 -27.52 3.39 4.61
N ARG A 276 -28.34 2.56 3.94
CA ARG A 276 -28.08 1.13 3.77
C ARG A 276 -26.75 0.83 3.10
N ARG A 277 -26.39 1.55 2.04
CA ARG A 277 -25.13 1.37 1.31
C ARG A 277 -24.37 2.69 1.22
N ARG A 278 -23.15 2.71 1.73
CA ARG A 278 -22.31 3.89 1.87
C ARG A 278 -20.96 3.58 1.25
N ILE A 279 -20.82 3.99 -0.01
CA ILE A 279 -19.69 3.68 -0.87
C ILE A 279 -18.66 4.79 -0.73
N CYS A 280 -17.58 4.49 -0.02
CA CYS A 280 -16.44 5.36 0.18
C CYS A 280 -15.35 5.00 -0.83
N VAL A 281 -14.94 5.97 -1.65
CA VAL A 281 -13.84 5.81 -2.61
C VAL A 281 -12.66 6.65 -2.15
N VAL A 282 -11.51 6.02 -1.96
CA VAL A 282 -10.28 6.68 -1.47
C VAL A 282 -9.13 6.33 -2.39
N SER A 283 -8.29 7.32 -2.68
CA SER A 283 -7.06 7.12 -3.44
C SER A 283 -5.98 7.99 -2.82
N GLY A 284 -4.79 7.42 -2.67
CA GLY A 284 -3.62 8.11 -2.16
C GLY A 284 -3.38 7.84 -0.68
N ALA A 285 -2.15 7.42 -0.38
CA ALA A 285 -1.71 7.10 0.97
C ALA A 285 -1.87 8.28 1.95
N SER A 286 -1.74 9.51 1.46
CA SER A 286 -1.83 10.75 2.27
C SER A 286 -3.22 10.98 2.90
N LYS A 287 -4.25 10.23 2.51
CA LYS A 287 -5.62 10.32 3.08
C LYS A 287 -5.90 9.34 4.21
N ILE A 288 -4.84 8.73 4.77
CA ILE A 288 -5.01 7.60 5.68
C ILE A 288 -5.71 7.97 6.98
N ASP A 289 -5.40 9.14 7.56
CA ASP A 289 -5.96 9.56 8.84
C ASP A 289 -7.44 9.94 8.69
N SER A 290 -7.80 10.59 7.59
CA SER A 290 -9.20 10.84 7.21
C SER A 290 -9.97 9.54 6.97
N LEU A 291 -9.36 8.55 6.32
CA LEU A 291 -9.98 7.23 6.13
C LEU A 291 -10.21 6.53 7.47
N ARG A 292 -9.24 6.57 8.39
CA ARG A 292 -9.39 6.00 9.73
C ARG A 292 -10.51 6.68 10.50
N GLY A 293 -10.55 8.01 10.52
CA GLY A 293 -11.63 8.76 11.16
C GLY A 293 -13.00 8.43 10.57
N ALA A 294 -13.10 8.29 9.24
CA ALA A 294 -14.35 7.92 8.57
C ALA A 294 -14.81 6.48 8.92
N LEU A 295 -13.86 5.55 9.05
CA LEU A 295 -14.15 4.17 9.48
C LEU A 295 -14.52 4.12 10.98
N ALA A 296 -13.83 4.88 11.83
CA ALA A 296 -14.15 5.01 13.25
C ALA A 296 -15.55 5.62 13.47
N ALA A 297 -15.92 6.60 12.65
CA ALA A 297 -17.26 7.19 12.60
C ALA A 297 -18.32 6.25 11.97
N ASN A 298 -17.93 5.04 11.54
CA ASN A 298 -18.75 4.07 10.83
C ASN A 298 -19.49 4.71 9.65
N LEU A 299 -18.78 5.44 8.78
CA LEU A 299 -19.40 6.14 7.65
C LEU A 299 -19.52 5.29 6.40
N ALA A 300 -18.71 4.24 6.24
CA ALA A 300 -18.68 3.39 5.06
C ALA A 300 -19.26 1.99 5.33
N THR A 301 -19.99 1.42 4.37
CA THR A 301 -20.23 -0.03 4.27
C THR A 301 -19.34 -0.66 3.21
N ASP A 302 -19.03 0.10 2.16
CA ASP A 302 -18.28 -0.34 1.00
C ASP A 302 -17.09 0.59 0.83
N LEU A 303 -15.89 0.04 0.76
CA LEU A 303 -14.64 0.77 0.63
C LEU A 303 -13.91 0.36 -0.64
N ILE A 304 -13.59 1.32 -1.50
CA ILE A 304 -12.76 1.09 -2.69
C ILE A 304 -11.51 1.94 -2.55
N LEU A 305 -10.34 1.30 -2.51
CA LEU A 305 -9.06 1.97 -2.28
C LEU A 305 -7.90 1.31 -3.03
N ASP A 306 -6.84 2.07 -3.27
CA ASP A 306 -5.60 1.52 -3.84
C ASP A 306 -4.82 0.66 -2.83
N GLU A 307 -4.00 -0.23 -3.36
CA GLU A 307 -3.21 -1.18 -2.57
C GLU A 307 -2.26 -0.50 -1.57
N ALA A 308 -1.61 0.61 -1.93
CA ALA A 308 -0.68 1.30 -1.04
C ALA A 308 -1.42 1.88 0.18
N THR A 309 -2.58 2.49 -0.05
CA THR A 309 -3.47 2.97 1.02
C THR A 309 -3.98 1.82 1.89
N ALA A 310 -4.37 0.70 1.28
CA ALA A 310 -4.81 -0.51 2.01
C ALA A 310 -3.72 -1.07 2.92
N ARG A 311 -2.48 -1.16 2.43
CA ARG A 311 -1.32 -1.59 3.24
C ARG A 311 -1.12 -0.68 4.45
N ARG A 312 -1.11 0.65 4.25
CA ARG A 312 -0.98 1.61 5.37
C ARG A 312 -2.12 1.55 6.38
N LEU A 313 -3.33 1.22 5.94
CA LEU A 313 -4.48 1.04 6.83
C LEU A 313 -4.27 -0.16 7.75
N VAL A 314 -3.70 -1.24 7.23
CA VAL A 314 -3.39 -2.45 7.97
C VAL A 314 -2.13 -2.30 8.84
N ASP A 315 -1.06 -1.70 8.31
CA ASP A 315 0.26 -1.61 8.96
C ASP A 315 0.27 -0.74 10.22
N PHE A 316 -0.42 0.41 10.19
CA PHE A 316 -0.56 1.29 11.36
C PHE A 316 -1.17 0.58 12.57
N GLU A 317 -2.05 -0.38 12.29
CA GLU A 317 -2.70 -1.11 13.34
C GLU A 317 -1.86 -2.28 13.87
N GLY A 318 -0.89 -2.76 13.09
CA GLY A 318 0.19 -3.59 13.62
C GLY A 318 0.98 -2.87 14.74
N LEU A 319 1.01 -1.54 14.72
CA LEU A 319 1.59 -0.69 15.76
C LEU A 319 0.59 -0.37 16.88
N ALA A 320 -0.70 -0.12 16.60
CA ALA A 320 -1.69 0.23 17.62
C ALA A 320 -2.19 -1.00 18.43
N THR A 321 -2.34 -2.18 17.82
CA THR A 321 -2.65 -3.43 18.55
C THR A 321 -1.49 -3.94 19.39
N ALA A 322 -0.26 -3.48 19.11
CA ALA A 322 0.90 -3.68 19.97
C ALA A 322 0.90 -2.75 21.21
N SER A 323 0.00 -1.76 21.30
CA SER A 323 -0.05 -0.79 22.41
C SER A 323 -0.89 -1.26 23.62
N GLY A 324 -1.67 -2.34 23.48
CA GLY A 324 -2.51 -2.91 24.56
C GLY A 324 -1.86 -4.04 25.38
N ARG A 325 -0.69 -4.50 24.97
CA ARG A 325 0.23 -5.30 25.78
C ARG A 325 1.53 -4.54 25.81
N VAL A 326 2.21 -4.49 26.94
CA VAL A 326 3.65 -4.19 26.97
C VAL A 326 4.34 -5.39 26.29
N ASP A 327 4.15 -5.54 24.98
CA ASP A 327 4.72 -6.62 24.18
C ASP A 327 6.11 -6.14 23.79
N ALA A 328 7.11 -6.84 24.34
CA ALA A 328 8.51 -6.55 24.16
C ALA A 328 8.84 -6.20 22.69
N MET A 329 9.51 -5.07 22.50
CA MET A 329 10.08 -4.61 21.23
C MET A 329 10.52 -5.80 20.36
N ARG A 330 9.78 -6.08 19.27
CA ARG A 330 10.00 -7.25 18.43
C ARG A 330 11.30 -7.08 17.63
N THR A 331 12.36 -7.73 18.10
CA THR A 331 13.62 -7.84 17.36
C THR A 331 13.46 -8.79 16.17
N SER A 332 14.26 -8.56 15.13
CA SER A 332 14.30 -9.44 13.96
C SER A 332 14.65 -10.89 14.36
N PRO A 333 14.03 -11.92 13.73
CA PRO A 333 14.40 -13.31 13.96
C PRO A 333 15.91 -13.53 13.80
N ARG A 334 16.50 -14.35 14.68
CA ARG A 334 17.92 -14.67 14.61
C ARG A 334 18.17 -15.94 13.81
N LEU A 335 19.16 -15.90 12.93
CA LEU A 335 19.67 -17.04 12.16
C LEU A 335 20.97 -17.54 12.79
N SER A 336 21.17 -18.86 12.83
CA SER A 336 22.46 -19.42 13.22
C SER A 336 23.42 -19.41 12.04
N LEU A 337 24.57 -18.78 12.23
CA LEU A 337 25.72 -18.92 11.34
C LEU A 337 26.33 -20.33 11.47
N ASN A 338 27.20 -20.69 10.54
CA ASN A 338 27.85 -22.01 10.48
C ASN A 338 28.73 -22.34 11.70
N ASN A 339 29.08 -21.34 12.50
CA ASN A 339 29.85 -21.45 13.74
C ASN A 339 28.96 -21.42 15.01
N GLY A 340 27.63 -21.47 14.84
CA GLY A 340 26.66 -21.45 15.95
C GLY A 340 26.35 -20.06 16.50
N VAL A 341 26.98 -18.99 15.99
CA VAL A 341 26.68 -17.62 16.41
C VAL A 341 25.36 -17.17 15.79
N LEU A 342 24.49 -16.57 16.61
CA LEU A 342 23.22 -16.03 16.16
C LEU A 342 23.39 -14.62 15.60
N ILE A 343 22.85 -14.37 14.41
CA ILE A 343 22.81 -13.06 13.76
C ILE A 343 21.36 -12.67 13.50
N ASN A 344 21.01 -11.40 13.69
CA ASN A 344 19.69 -10.90 13.31
C ASN A 344 19.53 -10.93 11.79
N GLN A 345 18.42 -11.48 11.32
CA GLN A 345 18.16 -11.67 9.89
C GLN A 345 18.11 -10.34 9.13
N LEU A 346 17.60 -9.28 9.79
CA LEU A 346 17.63 -7.92 9.29
C LEU A 346 18.82 -7.16 9.87
N GLY A 347 19.61 -6.54 8.98
CA GLY A 347 20.72 -5.66 9.32
C GLY A 347 20.51 -4.24 8.79
N PHE A 348 20.98 -3.25 9.55
CA PHE A 348 20.95 -1.84 9.16
C PHE A 348 22.22 -1.49 8.38
N GLY A 349 22.08 -1.17 7.09
CA GLY A 349 23.19 -0.86 6.20
C GLY A 349 23.65 0.59 6.30
N LEU A 350 24.96 0.79 6.39
CA LEU A 350 25.60 2.11 6.52
C LEU A 350 26.29 2.60 5.24
N TYR A 351 25.99 1.99 4.09
CA TYR A 351 26.55 2.43 2.81
C TYR A 351 26.00 3.80 2.41
N LYS A 352 26.89 4.71 2.00
CA LYS A 352 26.59 6.12 1.67
C LYS A 352 26.07 6.99 2.82
N VAL A 353 26.06 6.49 4.05
CA VAL A 353 25.74 7.30 5.22
C VAL A 353 26.94 8.20 5.55
N PRO A 354 26.80 9.53 5.56
CA PRO A 354 27.88 10.44 5.94
C PRO A 354 28.36 10.17 7.37
N ALA A 355 29.66 10.29 7.63
CA ALA A 355 30.23 9.99 8.94
C ALA A 355 29.64 10.82 10.10
N ALA A 356 29.23 12.07 9.81
CA ALA A 356 28.62 12.97 10.79
C ALA A 356 27.18 12.56 11.18
N GLU A 357 26.46 11.85 10.31
CA GLU A 357 25.07 11.44 10.53
C GLU A 357 24.95 10.03 11.09
N ALA A 358 26.01 9.22 10.95
CA ALA A 358 26.01 7.81 11.35
C ALA A 358 25.70 7.60 12.84
N GLU A 359 26.12 8.51 13.72
CA GLU A 359 25.85 8.41 15.17
C GLU A 359 24.35 8.49 15.47
N GLY A 360 23.67 9.53 14.99
CA GLY A 360 22.24 9.73 15.21
C GLY A 360 21.40 8.62 14.57
N LEU A 361 21.73 8.23 13.34
CA LEU A 361 21.02 7.17 12.63
C LEU A 361 21.16 5.80 13.30
N VAL A 362 22.34 5.49 13.85
CA VAL A 362 22.55 4.24 14.59
C VAL A 362 21.79 4.25 15.92
N ALA A 363 21.74 5.39 16.61
CA ALA A 363 20.92 5.52 17.82
C ALA A 363 19.43 5.32 17.52
N MET A 364 18.92 5.91 16.44
CA MET A 364 17.53 5.72 15.99
C MET A 364 17.25 4.27 15.57
N ALA A 365 18.18 3.63 14.85
CA ALA A 365 18.04 2.23 14.46
C ALA A 365 18.01 1.30 15.68
N LEU A 366 18.83 1.55 16.71
CA LEU A 366 18.80 0.81 17.97
C LEU A 366 17.44 0.96 18.69
N ALA A 367 16.92 2.19 18.74
CA ALA A 367 15.60 2.50 19.29
C ALA A 367 14.48 1.78 18.50
N ALA A 368 14.60 1.70 17.17
CA ALA A 368 13.68 0.96 16.32
C ALA A 368 13.83 -0.58 16.39
N GLY A 369 14.70 -1.11 17.25
CA GLY A 369 14.86 -2.56 17.46
C GLY A 369 15.91 -3.24 16.58
N TYR A 370 16.69 -2.49 15.79
CA TYR A 370 17.81 -3.07 15.04
C TYR A 370 18.92 -3.50 15.98
N ARG A 371 19.49 -4.66 15.70
CA ARG A 371 20.54 -5.31 16.50
C ARG A 371 21.69 -5.82 15.65
N HIS A 372 21.68 -5.54 14.35
CA HIS A 372 22.73 -5.90 13.41
C HIS A 372 23.06 -4.70 12.54
N PHE A 373 24.32 -4.26 12.55
CA PHE A 373 24.81 -3.09 11.82
C PHE A 373 25.86 -3.48 10.79
N ASP A 374 25.60 -3.12 9.54
CA ASP A 374 26.45 -3.45 8.42
C ASP A 374 27.23 -2.25 7.91
N THR A 375 28.55 -2.26 8.14
CA THR A 375 29.48 -1.22 7.72
C THR A 375 30.64 -1.80 6.89
N ALA A 376 31.56 -0.94 6.45
CA ALA A 376 32.79 -1.32 5.77
C ALA A 376 33.86 -0.24 5.98
N ALA A 377 35.13 -0.65 5.91
CA ALA A 377 36.27 0.26 6.04
C ALA A 377 36.21 1.46 5.07
N MET A 378 35.72 1.20 3.86
CA MET A 378 35.60 2.23 2.82
C MET A 378 34.46 3.24 3.08
N TYR A 379 33.52 2.96 4.00
CA TYR A 379 32.41 3.86 4.28
C TYR A 379 32.86 5.05 5.13
N GLY A 380 33.95 4.89 5.89
CA GLY A 380 34.54 5.95 6.71
C GLY A 380 33.64 6.44 7.85
N ASN A 381 32.60 5.69 8.21
CA ASN A 381 31.59 6.07 9.18
C ASN A 381 31.58 5.21 10.44
N GLU A 382 32.55 4.30 10.61
CA GLU A 382 32.62 3.36 11.73
C GLU A 382 32.76 4.05 13.09
N LEU A 383 33.37 5.24 13.13
CA LEU A 383 33.46 6.04 14.35
C LEU A 383 32.07 6.52 14.78
N GLY A 384 31.23 6.95 13.83
CA GLY A 384 29.85 7.35 14.10
C GLY A 384 29.01 6.14 14.57
N VAL A 385 29.20 4.97 13.96
CA VAL A 385 28.55 3.72 14.41
C VAL A 385 28.92 3.39 15.86
N ALA A 386 30.21 3.45 16.20
CA ALA A 386 30.67 3.18 17.55
C ALA A 386 30.11 4.19 18.57
N ARG A 387 30.06 5.48 18.20
CA ARG A 387 29.47 6.53 19.06
C ARG A 387 27.96 6.37 19.23
N GLY A 388 27.23 5.91 18.23
CA GLY A 388 25.80 5.64 18.34
C GLY A 388 25.48 4.44 19.25
N ILE A 389 26.35 3.43 19.27
CA ILE A 389 26.17 2.21 20.08
C ILE A 389 26.63 2.38 21.54
N SER A 390 27.76 3.05 21.77
CA SER A 390 28.43 3.05 23.09
C SER A 390 27.57 3.59 24.26
N PRO A 391 26.79 4.67 24.10
CA PRO A 391 25.91 5.17 25.16
C PRO A 391 24.83 4.16 25.56
N GLN A 392 24.32 3.40 24.58
CA GLN A 392 23.22 2.45 24.76
C GLN A 392 23.66 1.16 25.49
N LEU A 393 24.96 0.85 25.46
CA LEU A 393 25.55 -0.29 26.17
C LEU A 393 25.86 0.00 27.65
N SER A 394 25.89 1.28 28.02
CA SER A 394 26.31 1.75 29.36
C SER A 394 25.13 2.30 30.18
N ALA A 395 24.00 2.55 29.52
CA ALA A 395 22.80 3.06 30.15
C ALA A 395 22.01 1.95 30.85
N GLN A 396 21.59 2.19 32.10
CA GLN A 396 20.45 1.47 32.66
C GLN A 396 19.21 1.77 31.80
N ALA A 397 18.25 0.84 31.72
CA ALA A 397 17.03 1.01 30.95
C ALA A 397 16.44 2.42 31.19
N GLY A 398 16.30 3.19 30.12
CA GLY A 398 16.05 4.62 30.20
C GLY A 398 15.19 5.11 29.05
N SER A 399 14.58 6.28 29.24
CA SER A 399 13.71 6.92 28.26
C SER A 399 14.52 7.75 27.26
N GLY A 400 14.36 7.47 25.97
CA GLY A 400 14.84 8.38 24.91
C GLY A 400 13.99 9.65 24.82
N GLY A 401 14.43 10.65 24.06
CA GLY A 401 13.77 11.97 23.93
C GLY A 401 12.32 11.98 23.41
N SER A 402 11.79 10.82 23.00
CA SER A 402 10.37 10.59 22.66
C SER A 402 9.55 9.96 23.79
N GLY A 403 10.13 9.73 24.98
CA GLY A 403 9.44 9.11 26.13
C GLY A 403 9.36 7.58 26.06
N GLU A 404 9.94 6.94 25.05
CA GLU A 404 9.95 5.47 24.92
C GLU A 404 11.02 4.83 25.82
N LEU A 405 10.61 3.84 26.63
CA LEU A 405 11.48 3.04 27.49
C LEU A 405 12.22 2.00 26.64
N PHE A 406 13.55 2.06 26.61
CA PHE A 406 14.36 1.03 25.96
C PHE A 406 15.05 0.12 27.00
N PRO A 407 15.05 -1.21 26.81
CA PRO A 407 15.78 -2.13 27.69
C PRO A 407 17.29 -1.89 27.59
N ALA A 408 18.00 -2.02 28.71
CA ALA A 408 19.46 -1.95 28.75
C ALA A 408 20.06 -2.95 27.74
N LEU A 409 20.91 -2.47 26.84
CA LEU A 409 21.54 -3.32 25.83
C LEU A 409 22.86 -3.87 26.34
N SER A 410 23.04 -5.17 26.18
CA SER A 410 24.32 -5.83 26.41
C SER A 410 25.10 -5.93 25.09
N ARG A 411 26.41 -6.20 25.18
CA ARG A 411 27.26 -6.28 23.98
C ARG A 411 26.88 -7.45 23.09
N GLU A 412 26.43 -8.54 23.71
CA GLU A 412 25.97 -9.76 23.05
C GLU A 412 24.66 -9.59 22.28
N ASP A 413 23.93 -8.50 22.51
CA ASP A 413 22.71 -8.17 21.79
C ASP A 413 22.98 -7.52 20.42
N ILE A 414 24.22 -7.11 20.14
CA ILE A 414 24.56 -6.34 18.94
C ILE A 414 25.55 -7.11 18.08
N PHE A 415 25.22 -7.21 16.79
CA PHE A 415 26.09 -7.79 15.77
C PHE A 415 26.61 -6.68 14.85
N ILE A 416 27.92 -6.58 14.66
CA ILE A 416 28.52 -5.59 13.73
C ILE A 416 29.29 -6.33 12.65
N THR A 417 28.92 -6.11 11.40
CA THR A 417 29.66 -6.59 10.24
C THR A 417 30.47 -5.46 9.65
N THR A 418 31.75 -5.71 9.40
CA THR A 418 32.61 -4.77 8.65
C THR A 418 33.38 -5.52 7.56
N LYS A 419 33.53 -4.88 6.40
CA LYS A 419 34.30 -5.40 5.27
C LYS A 419 35.64 -4.68 5.15
N VAL A 420 36.66 -5.45 4.81
CA VAL A 420 38.02 -4.98 4.49
C VAL A 420 38.15 -4.89 2.96
N TRP A 421 38.86 -3.88 2.47
CA TRP A 421 39.08 -3.69 1.03
C TRP A 421 40.11 -4.66 0.46
N ASN A 422 40.10 -4.88 -0.87
CA ASN A 422 40.83 -5.98 -1.51
C ASN A 422 42.36 -5.84 -1.47
N ASP A 423 42.87 -4.64 -1.25
CA ASP A 423 44.30 -4.34 -1.05
C ASP A 423 44.78 -4.61 0.40
N HIS A 424 43.86 -4.95 1.31
CA HIS A 424 44.13 -5.14 2.73
C HIS A 424 44.03 -6.61 3.19
N HIS A 425 44.09 -7.58 2.27
CA HIS A 425 44.09 -9.03 2.55
C HIS A 425 45.46 -9.64 2.93
N ALA A 426 46.46 -8.82 3.29
CA ALA A 426 47.82 -9.30 3.54
C ALA A 426 47.91 -10.26 4.76
N THR A 427 48.70 -11.33 4.63
CA THR A 427 48.88 -12.42 5.60
C THR A 427 49.72 -12.06 6.85
N THR A 428 50.24 -10.84 6.95
CA THR A 428 51.05 -10.37 8.10
C THR A 428 50.38 -9.14 8.72
N PRO A 429 50.09 -9.12 10.03
CA PRO A 429 49.32 -8.03 10.63
C PRO A 429 50.17 -6.76 10.73
N ARG A 430 49.91 -5.77 9.87
CA ARG A 430 50.33 -4.39 10.12
C ARG A 430 49.46 -3.83 11.25
N SER A 431 50.10 -3.21 12.25
CA SER A 431 49.52 -2.63 13.47
C SER A 431 48.63 -1.39 13.26
N GLY A 432 47.91 -1.30 12.14
CA GLY A 432 47.14 -0.11 11.75
C GLY A 432 45.87 -0.35 10.93
N LEU A 433 45.36 -1.59 10.85
CA LEU A 433 44.12 -1.91 10.11
C LEU A 433 42.87 -1.64 10.96
N SER A 434 41.75 -1.25 10.33
CA SER A 434 40.53 -0.74 11.01
C SER A 434 39.90 -1.69 12.05
N MET A 435 40.28 -2.97 12.06
CA MET A 435 39.91 -3.92 13.11
C MET A 435 40.52 -3.60 14.49
N THR A 436 41.67 -2.91 14.56
CA THR A 436 42.27 -2.51 15.85
C THR A 436 41.41 -1.48 16.59
N ARG A 437 40.61 -0.67 15.87
CA ARG A 437 39.71 0.31 16.48
C ARG A 437 38.58 -0.36 17.25
N TRP A 438 37.98 -1.43 16.75
CA TRP A 438 36.88 -2.12 17.44
C TRP A 438 37.35 -2.93 18.66
N SER A 439 38.58 -3.45 18.63
CA SER A 439 39.17 -4.13 19.79
C SER A 439 39.48 -3.20 20.96
N THR A 440 39.83 -1.92 20.72
CA THR A 440 39.98 -0.91 21.78
C THR A 440 38.65 -0.58 22.46
N TRP A 441 37.52 -0.82 21.78
CA TRP A 441 36.18 -0.72 22.37
C TRP A 441 35.66 -2.06 22.90
N GLY A 442 36.51 -3.10 23.05
CA GLY A 442 36.18 -4.38 23.69
C GLY A 442 35.39 -5.41 22.86
N TRP A 443 35.29 -5.25 21.53
CA TRP A 443 34.52 -6.18 20.67
C TRP A 443 35.34 -7.42 20.28
N THR A 444 34.69 -8.58 20.24
CA THR A 444 35.32 -9.82 19.73
C THR A 444 35.31 -9.81 18.21
N THR A 445 36.48 -9.68 17.60
CA THR A 445 36.63 -9.60 16.14
C THR A 445 36.83 -10.97 15.50
N TRP A 446 36.09 -11.24 14.43
CA TRP A 446 36.24 -12.44 13.60
C TRP A 446 36.66 -12.06 12.18
N THR A 447 37.78 -12.61 11.71
CA THR A 447 38.26 -12.43 10.33
C THR A 447 37.87 -13.62 9.47
N CYS A 448 37.10 -13.37 8.41
CA CYS A 448 36.94 -14.32 7.31
C CYS A 448 38.09 -14.11 6.31
N THR A 449 39.13 -14.94 6.37
CA THR A 449 40.17 -14.96 5.33
C THR A 449 39.75 -15.89 4.19
N SER A 450 39.70 -15.39 2.96
CA SER A 450 39.64 -16.24 1.78
C SER A 450 41.04 -16.79 1.50
N SER A 451 41.30 -18.06 1.86
CA SER A 451 42.50 -18.74 1.36
C SER A 451 42.30 -19.10 -0.11
N THR A 452 43.02 -18.46 -1.02
CA THR A 452 43.12 -18.87 -2.41
C THR A 452 44.00 -20.12 -2.50
N GLY A 453 43.37 -21.29 -2.39
CA GLY A 453 44.00 -22.59 -2.59
C GLY A 453 42.94 -23.68 -2.81
N PRO A 454 43.19 -24.70 -3.66
CA PRO A 454 42.15 -25.59 -4.12
C PRO A 454 41.68 -26.54 -3.01
N ALA A 455 40.38 -26.47 -2.72
CA ALA A 455 39.58 -27.45 -2.01
C ALA A 455 40.07 -27.92 -0.62
N ARG A 456 39.95 -27.06 0.41
CA ARG A 456 39.65 -27.49 1.80
C ARG A 456 38.67 -26.51 2.47
N GLY A 457 37.79 -27.03 3.33
CA GLY A 457 36.56 -26.39 3.82
C GLY A 457 36.73 -25.00 4.46
N ARG A 458 35.70 -24.17 4.31
CA ARG A 458 35.60 -22.81 4.89
C ARG A 458 35.52 -22.92 6.42
N GLY A 459 36.44 -22.26 7.13
CA GLY A 459 36.39 -22.16 8.60
C GLY A 459 36.74 -20.75 9.08
N CYS A 460 35.95 -20.21 9.99
CA CYS A 460 36.26 -18.98 10.73
C CYS A 460 37.13 -19.33 11.94
N THR A 461 38.24 -18.61 12.15
CA THR A 461 39.13 -18.81 13.31
C THR A 461 38.99 -17.67 14.32
N ARG A 462 38.98 -18.02 15.61
CA ARG A 462 38.90 -17.10 16.77
C ARG A 462 40.31 -16.66 17.18
N ARG A 463 40.50 -15.41 17.62
CA ARG A 463 41.65 -15.04 18.46
C ARG A 463 41.30 -15.31 19.94
N PRO A 464 42.07 -16.11 20.70
CA PRO A 464 41.76 -16.41 22.10
C PRO A 464 42.52 -15.48 23.07
N THR A 465 41.83 -15.03 24.11
CA THR A 465 42.41 -14.92 25.45
C THR A 465 41.79 -16.03 26.30
N GLY A 466 42.56 -17.09 26.59
CA GLY A 466 42.29 -18.06 27.66
C GLY A 466 41.51 -19.34 27.29
N HIS A 467 42.26 -20.45 27.32
CA HIS A 467 41.91 -21.88 27.43
C HIS A 467 41.11 -22.63 26.35
N TRP A 468 41.79 -23.66 25.83
CA TRP A 468 41.35 -24.67 24.88
C TRP A 468 40.66 -25.85 25.58
N LYS A 469 39.60 -26.40 24.98
CA LYS A 469 39.29 -27.83 25.08
C LYS A 469 38.92 -28.41 23.72
N ARG A 470 39.63 -29.49 23.39
CA ARG A 470 39.59 -30.30 22.17
C ARG A 470 38.44 -31.30 22.27
N CYS A 471 37.73 -31.56 21.18
CA CYS A 471 36.92 -32.77 21.01
C CYS A 471 37.37 -33.50 19.74
N THR A 472 37.84 -34.73 19.90
CA THR A 472 38.28 -35.66 18.85
C THR A 472 37.47 -36.95 18.91
N GLY A 473 37.20 -37.54 17.75
CA GLY A 473 36.87 -38.97 17.52
C GLY A 473 35.48 -39.18 16.92
N LYS A 474 35.25 -40.01 15.89
CA LYS A 474 36.06 -41.12 15.31
C LYS A 474 35.80 -41.29 13.80
N ALA A 475 36.81 -41.87 13.14
CA ALA A 475 36.93 -42.16 11.72
C ALA A 475 36.49 -43.59 11.33
N GLY A 476 36.29 -43.82 10.03
CA GLY A 476 36.28 -45.11 9.34
C GLY A 476 36.12 -44.87 7.83
N SER A 477 37.22 -44.58 7.11
CA SER A 477 37.98 -45.53 6.27
C SER A 477 37.27 -45.91 4.96
N ALA A 478 37.69 -45.27 3.87
CA ALA A 478 37.52 -45.75 2.50
C ALA A 478 38.68 -46.68 2.11
N PRO A 479 38.48 -47.57 1.12
CA PRO A 479 39.38 -47.63 -0.04
C PRO A 479 38.56 -47.80 -1.34
N SER A 480 38.97 -47.51 -2.57
CA SER A 480 40.22 -47.06 -3.22
C SER A 480 39.89 -46.70 -4.69
N ALA A 481 40.74 -45.84 -5.29
CA ALA A 481 41.08 -45.60 -6.72
C ALA A 481 40.31 -46.35 -7.85
N SER A 482 40.03 -45.82 -9.05
CA SER A 482 40.78 -44.91 -9.93
C SER A 482 39.92 -44.44 -11.13
N ALA A 483 40.25 -43.26 -11.65
CA ALA A 483 39.99 -42.65 -12.97
C ALA A 483 39.13 -43.38 -14.03
N THR A 484 38.12 -42.70 -14.59
CA THR A 484 38.01 -42.32 -16.03
C THR A 484 36.70 -41.55 -16.36
N SER A 485 36.84 -40.49 -17.18
CA SER A 485 35.89 -39.93 -18.17
C SER A 485 34.37 -39.80 -17.91
N SER A 486 33.90 -38.55 -17.71
CA SER A 486 32.65 -37.91 -18.21
C SER A 486 31.26 -38.60 -18.01
N PRO A 487 30.13 -37.93 -18.28
CA PRO A 487 29.43 -37.06 -17.34
C PRO A 487 27.99 -37.53 -17.05
N HIS A 488 27.59 -37.71 -15.79
CA HIS A 488 26.18 -37.96 -15.45
C HIS A 488 25.73 -37.27 -14.15
N THR A 489 24.80 -36.33 -14.31
CA THR A 489 23.64 -36.03 -13.45
C THR A 489 23.84 -35.92 -11.92
N LEU A 490 23.93 -34.66 -11.45
CA LEU A 490 23.57 -34.27 -10.08
C LEU A 490 22.09 -34.57 -9.82
N THR A 491 21.82 -35.53 -8.93
CA THR A 491 20.53 -35.71 -8.27
C THR A 491 20.70 -35.53 -6.77
N GLY A 492 19.85 -34.68 -6.17
CA GLY A 492 19.37 -34.85 -4.80
C GLY A 492 20.18 -34.22 -3.65
N CYS A 493 19.68 -33.10 -3.13
CA CYS A 493 19.22 -33.01 -1.72
C CYS A 493 18.52 -31.67 -1.45
N CYS A 494 17.30 -31.51 -1.98
CA CYS A 494 16.30 -30.64 -1.36
C CYS A 494 15.50 -31.47 -0.36
N ARG A 495 15.64 -31.20 0.94
CA ARG A 495 14.70 -31.66 1.96
C ARG A 495 13.40 -30.84 1.82
N ARG A 496 12.28 -31.51 1.51
CA ARG A 496 10.92 -30.96 1.58
C ARG A 496 10.42 -30.89 3.04
N PRO A 497 9.74 -29.82 3.47
CA PRO A 497 8.83 -29.85 4.62
C PRO A 497 7.52 -30.58 4.26
N ARG A 498 7.00 -31.37 5.19
CA ARG A 498 5.81 -32.23 5.08
C ARG A 498 4.52 -31.43 5.35
N TRP A 499 3.54 -31.41 4.44
CA TRP A 499 2.10 -31.26 4.76
C TRP A 499 1.23 -31.90 3.62
N PHE A 500 0.33 -32.83 4.01
CA PHE A 500 -0.76 -33.54 3.27
C PHE A 500 -0.42 -34.71 2.28
N PRO A 501 -1.35 -35.71 2.06
CA PRO A 501 -1.07 -37.13 1.86
C PRO A 501 -1.13 -37.59 0.37
N PRO A 502 -0.76 -38.85 0.04
CA PRO A 502 -0.39 -39.24 -1.31
C PRO A 502 -1.53 -39.96 -2.03
N SER A 503 -1.95 -39.44 -3.18
CA SER A 503 -2.43 -40.29 -4.28
C SER A 503 -2.55 -39.47 -5.57
N THR A 504 -1.76 -39.88 -6.57
CA THR A 504 -2.08 -40.04 -8.01
C THR A 504 -0.88 -39.61 -8.86
N ARG A 505 -0.30 -40.58 -9.59
CA ARG A 505 0.75 -40.36 -10.61
C ARG A 505 0.11 -39.80 -11.87
N LEU A 506 0.79 -38.89 -12.56
CA LEU A 506 0.64 -38.72 -14.02
C LEU A 506 1.96 -38.24 -14.64
N SER A 507 2.47 -39.12 -15.49
CA SER A 507 3.52 -38.95 -16.49
C SER A 507 3.03 -38.12 -17.69
N SER A 508 3.99 -37.57 -18.46
CA SER A 508 3.88 -36.98 -19.82
C SER A 508 3.32 -35.53 -19.83
N ILE A 509 3.87 -34.50 -20.50
CA ILE A 509 4.53 -34.30 -21.81
C ILE A 509 5.37 -32.97 -21.79
N PRO A 510 6.33 -32.74 -22.71
CA PRO A 510 7.47 -31.83 -22.57
C PRO A 510 7.39 -30.50 -23.37
N GLY A 511 8.30 -29.55 -23.03
CA GLY A 511 8.69 -28.44 -23.91
C GLY A 511 9.04 -27.13 -23.20
N CYS A 512 10.32 -26.87 -22.91
CA CYS A 512 10.84 -25.50 -22.91
C CYS A 512 12.37 -25.47 -23.05
N SER A 513 12.83 -24.77 -24.06
CA SER A 513 14.21 -24.62 -24.49
C SER A 513 15.01 -23.69 -23.55
N ARG A 514 16.28 -24.04 -23.32
CA ARG A 514 17.28 -23.19 -22.64
C ARG A 514 17.83 -22.15 -23.62
N ARG A 515 17.51 -20.87 -23.43
CA ARG A 515 18.37 -19.73 -23.80
C ARG A 515 18.18 -18.60 -22.79
N ASN A 516 19.28 -17.91 -22.50
CA ASN A 516 19.44 -16.65 -21.76
C ASN A 516 19.59 -16.72 -20.23
N CYS A 517 20.77 -17.14 -19.78
CA CYS A 517 21.40 -16.57 -18.58
C CYS A 517 22.89 -16.31 -18.88
N ALA A 518 23.18 -15.18 -19.53
CA ALA A 518 24.49 -14.55 -19.50
C ALA A 518 24.34 -13.06 -19.88
N ALA A 519 24.99 -12.21 -19.07
CA ALA A 519 25.32 -10.80 -19.30
C ALA A 519 24.18 -9.75 -19.29
N SER A 520 24.15 -8.92 -18.24
CA SER A 520 24.21 -7.45 -18.39
C SER A 520 24.39 -6.74 -17.04
N THR A 521 25.63 -6.51 -16.63
CA THR A 521 26.02 -5.26 -15.94
C THR A 521 26.33 -4.23 -17.03
N ARG A 522 25.47 -3.23 -17.23
CA ARG A 522 25.83 -1.98 -17.88
C ARG A 522 25.21 -0.81 -17.14
N SER A 523 26.10 0.04 -16.65
CA SER A 523 25.87 1.41 -16.21
C SER A 523 25.23 2.25 -17.32
N TRP A 524 24.30 3.11 -16.94
CA TRP A 524 23.98 4.32 -17.70
C TRP A 524 24.44 5.52 -16.87
N ALA A 525 25.42 6.23 -17.41
CA ALA A 525 25.77 7.58 -17.04
C ALA A 525 25.87 8.35 -18.37
N SER A 526 24.96 9.31 -18.52
CA SER A 526 25.05 10.50 -19.37
C SER A 526 24.03 11.47 -18.85
#